data_AF-A0A7D7LF39-F1
#
_entry.id   AF-A0A7D7LF39-F1
#
_cell.length_a   1.000
_cell.length_b   1.000
_cell.length_c   1.000
_cell.angle_alpha   90.00
_cell.angle_beta   90.00
_cell.angle_gamma   90.00
#
_symmetry.space_group_name_H-M   'P 1'
#
loop_
_entity.id
_entity.type
_entity.pdbx_description
1 polymer ?
#
loop_
_entity_poly.entity_id
_entity_poly.type
_entity_poly.pdbx_seq_one_letter_code
_entity_poly.pdbx_strand_id
1 'polypeptide(L)'
;MRQSASDSQQNLTQKIEKWKAGLADLGRRNPLIKFRQDSPRILEIITEEPDFLFQNLTEDKKSLYFQILDSEHQNITQSRNTKALSAQKNPLELITRQRGSEQLKRLNKLRLESRRSFEERGVNSLFLALGTLTWYDKDKDKPEDVLVSPLILVPVELIKEPRRDVYKISLLDEDVVLNPTLAQKLKQTFGIELPEGEAIQTLTYDEIIAEIEELLAEQKTWQIKENVFLSLFSYAKAAMVRDIIENEALIFDHPILQAISGDLTTYQSNYKEPLPASALDSQVKPERIFQILDADSSQQVVIEAAKSGSSFVVQGPPGTGKSQTIVNMIAELVGDGKSVLLVAEKETALSVVYKRMAECGLDHICLNLHHSGTTDKRELVNNLSKTIEYLKQIHGEENNHLFFERLVSSRQSLKLYLTSLHSKEKPLDKSPFEIFGELLKKEREAIPNINFIFSNFSQWNPSRLQEAKDLLNQLAQFLPLFKGEKKTIWAKSYSVS
;
A
#
# COMPACT_ATOMS: atom_id res chain seq x y z
N MET A 1 -36.16 -12.42 6.82
CA MET A 1 -35.55 -11.08 6.95
C MET A 1 -35.04 -10.79 8.35
N ARG A 2 -35.84 -10.89 9.44
CA ARG A 2 -35.31 -10.64 10.81
C ARG A 2 -34.29 -11.69 11.30
N GLN A 3 -34.47 -12.98 10.97
CA GLN A 3 -33.50 -14.03 11.33
C GLN A 3 -32.17 -13.92 10.55
N SER A 4 -32.23 -13.66 9.24
CA SER A 4 -31.01 -13.55 8.41
C SER A 4 -30.12 -12.36 8.79
N ALA A 5 -30.70 -11.24 9.20
CA ALA A 5 -29.95 -10.06 9.69
C ALA A 5 -29.31 -10.31 11.07
N SER A 6 -29.96 -11.11 11.92
CA SER A 6 -29.43 -11.56 13.22
C SER A 6 -28.22 -12.48 13.01
N ASP A 7 -28.31 -13.43 12.08
CA ASP A 7 -27.25 -14.40 11.83
C ASP A 7 -26.01 -13.74 11.17
N SER A 8 -26.21 -12.75 10.30
CA SER A 8 -25.10 -12.01 9.68
C SER A 8 -24.37 -11.09 10.67
N GLN A 9 -25.11 -10.44 11.57
CA GLN A 9 -24.51 -9.67 12.67
C GLN A 9 -23.72 -10.59 13.60
N GLN A 10 -24.27 -11.75 14.00
CA GLN A 10 -23.54 -12.71 14.84
C GLN A 10 -22.25 -13.22 14.18
N ASN A 11 -22.27 -13.51 12.87
CA ASN A 11 -21.09 -13.96 12.13
C ASN A 11 -20.03 -12.84 12.03
N LEU A 12 -20.45 -11.59 11.82
CA LEU A 12 -19.55 -10.45 11.84
C LEU A 12 -18.93 -10.23 13.23
N THR A 13 -19.72 -10.32 14.32
CA THR A 13 -19.21 -10.27 15.69
C THR A 13 -18.14 -11.35 15.93
N GLN A 14 -18.41 -12.60 15.56
CA GLN A 14 -17.44 -13.69 15.72
C GLN A 14 -16.15 -13.46 14.92
N LYS A 15 -16.26 -12.90 13.70
CA LYS A 15 -15.09 -12.55 12.89
C LYS A 15 -14.30 -11.39 13.48
N ILE A 16 -14.98 -10.35 13.96
CA ILE A 16 -14.37 -9.21 14.64
C ILE A 16 -13.60 -9.69 15.88
N GLU A 17 -14.19 -10.55 16.71
CA GLU A 17 -13.50 -11.14 17.86
C GLU A 17 -12.29 -11.97 17.44
N LYS A 18 -12.41 -12.75 16.37
CA LYS A 18 -11.28 -13.51 15.82
C LYS A 18 -10.15 -12.60 15.30
N TRP A 19 -10.49 -11.47 14.68
CA TRP A 19 -9.52 -10.47 14.22
C TRP A 19 -8.85 -9.77 15.40
N LYS A 20 -9.61 -9.33 16.41
CA LYS A 20 -9.08 -8.76 17.65
C LYS A 20 -8.12 -9.73 18.34
N ALA A 21 -8.50 -11.01 18.48
CA ALA A 21 -7.66 -12.03 19.10
C ALA A 21 -6.38 -12.31 18.30
N GLY A 22 -6.47 -12.38 16.96
CA GLY A 22 -5.30 -12.57 16.09
C GLY A 22 -4.33 -11.38 16.09
N LEU A 23 -4.84 -10.18 16.37
CA LEU A 23 -4.05 -8.97 16.48
C LEU A 23 -3.42 -8.82 17.88
N ALA A 24 -4.18 -9.02 18.96
CA ALA A 24 -3.72 -8.76 20.32
C ALA A 24 -2.59 -9.71 20.80
N ASP A 25 -2.57 -10.98 20.37
CA ASP A 25 -1.67 -12.04 20.86
C ASP A 25 -1.40 -11.92 22.39
N LEU A 26 -2.44 -12.16 23.20
CA LEU A 26 -2.38 -12.11 24.67
C LEU A 26 -1.65 -13.32 25.29
N GLY A 27 -0.98 -14.14 24.47
CA GLY A 27 -0.32 -15.36 24.91
C GLY A 27 1.08 -15.11 25.47
N ARG A 28 1.62 -16.10 26.19
CA ARG A 28 3.01 -16.10 26.73
C ARG A 28 4.12 -16.04 25.67
N ARG A 29 3.77 -16.03 24.38
CA ARG A 29 4.72 -15.85 23.26
C ARG A 29 4.98 -14.37 22.98
N ASN A 30 4.06 -13.50 23.35
CA ASN A 30 4.19 -12.06 23.14
C ASN A 30 5.13 -11.45 24.19
N PRO A 31 6.22 -10.76 23.79
CA PRO A 31 7.16 -10.13 24.72
C PRO A 31 6.53 -9.03 25.58
N LEU A 32 5.38 -8.48 25.18
CA LEU A 32 4.59 -7.54 25.98
C LEU A 32 3.84 -8.22 27.14
N ILE A 33 3.68 -9.55 27.11
CA ILE A 33 3.11 -10.34 28.23
C ILE A 33 4.19 -11.12 28.98
N LYS A 34 5.06 -11.84 28.26
CA LYS A 34 6.19 -12.56 28.86
C LYS A 34 7.51 -12.03 28.32
N PHE A 35 8.01 -11.00 28.99
CA PHE A 35 9.27 -10.34 28.70
C PHE A 35 10.46 -11.17 29.21
N ARG A 36 11.23 -11.72 28.28
CA ARG A 36 12.40 -12.56 28.58
C ARG A 36 13.67 -11.73 28.61
N GLN A 37 14.06 -11.27 29.80
CA GLN A 37 15.17 -10.33 30.03
C GLN A 37 16.56 -10.85 29.55
N ASP A 38 16.69 -12.15 29.30
CA ASP A 38 17.91 -12.82 28.81
C ASP A 38 18.06 -12.83 27.28
N SER A 39 17.05 -12.35 26.54
CA SER A 39 17.04 -12.36 25.08
C SER A 39 18.17 -11.51 24.46
N PRO A 40 18.78 -11.95 23.34
CA PRO A 40 19.75 -11.15 22.58
C PRO A 40 19.12 -9.95 21.85
N ARG A 41 17.78 -9.79 21.92
CA ARG A 41 17.02 -8.63 21.41
C ARG A 41 16.72 -7.59 22.49
N ILE A 42 17.46 -7.63 23.59
CA ILE A 42 17.29 -6.71 24.72
C ILE A 42 18.65 -6.17 25.12
N LEU A 43 18.68 -4.92 25.52
CA LEU A 43 19.82 -4.30 26.17
C LEU A 43 19.34 -3.66 27.48
N GLU A 44 19.89 -4.11 28.60
CA GLU A 44 19.53 -3.60 29.92
C GLU A 44 20.39 -2.38 30.24
N ILE A 45 19.76 -1.28 30.64
CA ILE A 45 20.39 0.01 30.96
C ILE A 45 20.43 0.16 32.49
N ILE A 46 21.60 0.52 33.04
CA ILE A 46 21.86 0.55 34.50
C ILE A 46 22.30 1.94 34.99
N THR A 47 22.20 2.99 34.16
CA THR A 47 22.96 4.23 34.43
C THR A 47 22.33 5.13 35.47
N GLU A 48 21.03 5.35 35.32
CA GLU A 48 20.23 6.34 36.03
C GLU A 48 18.83 5.77 36.24
N GLU A 49 18.09 6.35 37.18
CA GLU A 49 16.71 5.97 37.50
C GLU A 49 15.78 6.22 36.29
N PRO A 50 14.71 5.43 36.14
CA PRO A 50 13.80 5.55 34.99
C PRO A 50 13.22 6.96 34.81
N ASP A 51 12.93 7.67 35.91
CA ASP A 51 12.40 9.03 35.91
C ASP A 51 13.34 10.01 35.18
N PHE A 52 14.64 9.97 35.51
CA PHE A 52 15.64 10.80 34.85
C PHE A 52 15.70 10.55 33.34
N LEU A 53 15.61 9.29 32.91
CA LEU A 53 15.59 8.94 31.49
C LEU A 53 14.31 9.40 30.80
N PHE A 54 13.17 9.28 31.48
CA PHE A 54 11.88 9.75 31.00
C PHE A 54 11.95 11.24 30.74
N GLN A 55 12.28 12.05 31.76
CA GLN A 55 12.34 13.50 31.66
C GLN A 55 13.28 14.00 30.54
N ASN A 56 14.50 13.45 30.46
CA ASN A 56 15.46 13.90 29.43
C ASN A 56 15.00 13.57 28.01
N LEU A 57 14.23 12.50 27.81
CA LEU A 57 13.72 12.10 26.50
C LEU A 57 12.43 12.83 26.14
N THR A 58 11.45 12.90 27.05
CA THR A 58 10.09 13.40 26.78
C THR A 58 9.99 14.92 26.89
N GLU A 59 10.45 15.50 28.01
CA GLU A 59 10.38 16.93 28.29
C GLU A 59 11.49 17.70 27.57
N ASP A 60 12.74 17.29 27.80
CA ASP A 60 13.91 18.02 27.28
C ASP A 60 14.26 17.66 25.82
N LYS A 61 13.67 16.59 25.27
CA LYS A 61 13.93 16.07 23.92
C LYS A 61 15.42 15.88 23.61
N LYS A 62 16.22 15.49 24.60
CA LYS A 62 17.67 15.27 24.46
C LYS A 62 17.96 13.93 23.81
N SER A 63 19.11 13.84 23.14
CA SER A 63 19.67 12.55 22.72
C SER A 63 20.56 11.97 23.81
N LEU A 64 20.41 10.68 24.10
CA LEU A 64 21.20 9.95 25.10
C LEU A 64 22.20 9.02 24.41
N TYR A 65 23.44 8.99 24.87
CA TYR A 65 24.57 8.35 24.17
C TYR A 65 25.03 7.09 24.89
N PHE A 66 25.20 5.96 24.20
CA PHE A 66 25.75 4.76 24.84
C PHE A 66 27.23 4.89 25.13
N GLN A 67 27.60 4.64 26.40
CA GLN A 67 28.99 4.49 26.80
C GLN A 67 29.48 3.11 26.36
N ILE A 68 30.47 3.10 25.48
CA ILE A 68 31.12 1.87 24.99
C ILE A 68 32.53 1.86 25.53
N LEU A 69 32.76 1.01 26.52
CA LEU A 69 34.07 0.70 27.06
C LEU A 69 34.65 -0.43 26.17
N ASP A 70 35.89 -0.27 25.70
CA ASP A 70 36.64 -1.24 24.87
C ASP A 70 36.27 -1.35 23.37
N SER A 71 36.12 -0.23 22.66
CA SER A 71 36.29 -0.28 21.19
C SER A 71 37.77 -0.16 20.84
N GLU A 72 38.32 -1.04 20.00
CA GLU A 72 39.70 -0.94 19.49
C GLU A 72 40.00 0.45 18.88
N HIS A 73 38.96 1.16 18.44
CA HIS A 73 39.01 2.53 17.93
C HIS A 73 39.18 3.62 19.00
N GLN A 74 38.79 3.41 20.26
CA GLN A 74 39.05 4.39 21.33
C GLN A 74 40.53 4.43 21.73
N ASN A 75 41.24 3.30 21.64
CA ASN A 75 42.68 3.22 21.95
C ASN A 75 43.55 4.06 21.00
N ILE A 76 43.12 4.29 19.76
CA ILE A 76 43.85 5.13 18.79
C ILE A 76 43.71 6.63 19.15
N THR A 77 42.59 7.02 19.75
CA THR A 77 42.30 8.44 20.04
C THR A 77 42.86 8.87 21.40
N GLN A 78 42.93 7.97 22.39
CA GLN A 78 43.50 8.30 23.71
C GLN A 78 45.03 8.40 23.71
N SER A 79 45.72 7.85 22.71
CA SER A 79 47.18 7.92 22.62
C SER A 79 47.73 9.29 22.18
N ARG A 80 46.88 10.23 21.70
CA ARG A 80 47.36 11.52 21.18
C ARG A 80 47.10 12.77 22.02
N ASN A 81 46.40 12.69 23.16
CA ASN A 81 46.27 13.83 24.06
C ASN A 81 46.42 13.40 25.52
N THR A 82 47.62 13.61 26.06
CA THR A 82 47.89 13.63 27.50
C THR A 82 47.16 14.80 28.15
N LYS A 83 46.22 14.49 29.03
CA LYS A 83 46.05 15.06 30.38
C LYS A 83 44.78 14.47 30.97
N ALA A 84 44.89 14.02 32.21
CA ALA A 84 43.78 13.55 33.04
C ALA A 84 42.62 14.55 33.00
N LEU A 85 41.62 14.26 32.17
CA LEU A 85 40.27 14.77 32.35
C LEU A 85 39.60 13.78 33.30
N SER A 86 39.34 14.27 34.49
CA SER A 86 38.49 13.63 35.49
C SER A 86 37.30 12.95 34.84
N ALA A 87 37.01 11.71 35.26
CA ALA A 87 35.76 11.03 35.02
C ALA A 87 34.61 11.80 35.67
N GLN A 88 34.22 12.94 35.09
CA GLN A 88 32.92 13.54 35.34
C GLN A 88 31.92 12.68 34.57
N LYS A 89 31.07 11.96 35.31
CA LYS A 89 29.86 11.32 34.77
C LYS A 89 29.16 12.36 33.90
N ASN A 90 29.15 12.14 32.59
CA ASN A 90 28.28 12.91 31.72
C ASN A 90 26.88 12.32 31.94
N PRO A 91 25.92 13.07 32.48
CA PRO A 91 24.62 12.52 32.88
C PRO A 91 23.78 12.02 31.68
N LEU A 92 24.23 12.25 30.44
CA LEU A 92 23.60 11.79 29.21
C LEU A 92 24.22 10.51 28.62
N GLU A 93 25.14 9.87 29.34
CA GLU A 93 25.74 8.59 28.93
C GLU A 93 24.95 7.39 29.45
N LEU A 94 24.58 6.47 28.57
CA LEU A 94 23.90 5.21 28.84
C LEU A 94 24.91 4.06 29.00
N ILE A 95 25.07 3.65 30.22
CA ILE A 95 25.74 2.46 30.73
C ILE A 95 24.78 1.27 30.68
N THR A 96 25.21 0.19 30.04
CA THR A 96 24.43 -1.05 29.89
C THR A 96 25.02 -2.20 30.68
N ARG A 97 24.21 -3.21 30.99
CA ARG A 97 24.70 -4.45 31.62
C ARG A 97 25.69 -5.20 30.75
N GLN A 98 25.33 -5.36 29.48
CA GLN A 98 26.22 -5.96 28.48
C GLN A 98 27.31 -4.95 28.11
N ARG A 99 28.54 -5.42 27.91
CA ARG A 99 29.73 -4.56 27.68
C ARG A 99 30.50 -4.95 26.42
N GLY A 100 31.35 -4.04 25.96
CA GLY A 100 32.28 -4.24 24.86
C GLY A 100 31.61 -4.80 23.60
N SER A 101 32.15 -5.90 23.06
CA SER A 101 31.66 -6.50 21.82
C SER A 101 30.21 -6.99 21.88
N GLU A 102 29.71 -7.41 23.04
CA GLU A 102 28.33 -7.87 23.19
C GLU A 102 27.34 -6.71 23.09
N GLN A 103 27.63 -5.60 23.77
CA GLN A 103 26.85 -4.36 23.70
C GLN A 103 26.74 -3.89 22.24
N LEU A 104 27.88 -3.81 21.54
CA LEU A 104 27.93 -3.40 20.14
C LEU A 104 27.11 -4.32 19.23
N LYS A 105 27.21 -5.65 19.42
CA LYS A 105 26.43 -6.62 18.64
C LYS A 105 24.93 -6.45 18.87
N ARG A 106 24.50 -6.28 20.11
CA ARG A 106 23.08 -6.08 20.46
C ARG A 106 22.56 -4.74 19.92
N LEU A 107 23.29 -3.64 20.09
CA LEU A 107 22.94 -2.33 19.54
C LEU A 107 22.80 -2.37 18.01
N ASN A 108 23.79 -2.94 17.30
CA ASN A 108 23.69 -3.06 15.84
C ASN A 108 22.51 -3.93 15.41
N LYS A 109 22.23 -5.03 16.12
CA LYS A 109 21.09 -5.89 15.83
C LYS A 109 19.77 -5.16 16.04
N LEU A 110 19.58 -4.50 17.17
CA LEU A 110 18.41 -3.68 17.48
C LEU A 110 18.18 -2.61 16.42
N ARG A 111 19.25 -1.91 16.01
CA ARG A 111 19.20 -0.89 14.96
C ARG A 111 18.79 -1.45 13.60
N LEU A 112 19.35 -2.58 13.20
CA LEU A 112 19.04 -3.19 11.90
C LEU A 112 17.62 -3.78 11.88
N GLU A 113 17.20 -4.49 12.94
CA GLU A 113 15.85 -5.07 13.02
C GLU A 113 14.77 -3.98 13.13
N SER A 114 15.00 -2.89 13.89
CA SER A 114 14.07 -1.77 13.99
C SER A 114 13.90 -1.03 12.66
N ARG A 115 15.02 -0.67 12.02
CA ARG A 115 14.99 -0.03 10.69
C ARG A 115 14.30 -0.91 9.65
N ARG A 116 14.57 -2.21 9.66
CA ARG A 116 13.89 -3.16 8.79
C ARG A 116 12.39 -3.22 9.04
N SER A 117 11.95 -3.23 10.30
CA SER A 117 10.53 -3.19 10.64
C SER A 117 9.85 -1.92 10.10
N PHE A 118 10.52 -0.78 10.23
CA PHE A 118 10.03 0.49 9.70
C PHE A 118 9.98 0.49 8.16
N GLU A 119 11.05 0.10 7.48
CA GLU A 119 11.12 0.08 6.01
C GLU A 119 10.14 -0.94 5.38
N GLU A 120 9.94 -2.10 6.01
CA GLU A 120 9.09 -3.16 5.48
C GLU A 120 7.60 -2.99 5.83
N ARG A 121 7.29 -2.51 7.03
CA ARG A 121 5.92 -2.49 7.58
C ARG A 121 5.40 -1.09 7.94
N GLY A 122 6.25 -0.08 7.92
CA GLY A 122 5.90 1.28 8.34
C GLY A 122 5.67 1.44 9.83
N VAL A 123 6.11 0.48 10.67
CA VAL A 123 5.86 0.48 12.11
C VAL A 123 7.17 0.60 12.88
N ASN A 124 7.23 1.57 13.79
CA ASN A 124 8.24 1.60 14.83
C ASN A 124 8.14 0.36 15.72
N SER A 125 9.29 -0.26 15.97
CA SER A 125 9.38 -1.43 16.83
C SER A 125 10.35 -1.25 17.98
N LEU A 126 11.10 -0.14 18.04
CA LEU A 126 12.11 0.05 19.07
C LEU A 126 11.57 0.96 20.18
N PHE A 127 11.60 0.44 21.40
CA PHE A 127 11.14 1.17 22.57
C PHE A 127 12.14 1.04 23.71
N LEU A 128 12.21 2.13 24.48
CA LEU A 128 12.75 2.11 25.82
C LEU A 128 11.60 1.73 26.76
N ALA A 129 11.66 0.50 27.29
CA ALA A 129 10.75 0.03 28.31
C ALA A 129 11.23 0.51 29.67
N LEU A 130 10.41 1.32 30.33
CA LEU A 130 10.64 1.83 31.68
C LEU A 130 9.73 1.10 32.66
N GLY A 131 10.34 0.43 33.62
CA GLY A 131 9.65 -0.37 34.61
C GLY A 131 9.14 -1.71 34.05
N THR A 132 9.10 -2.72 34.93
CA THR A 132 8.45 -4.00 34.65
C THR A 132 7.54 -4.42 35.79
N LEU A 133 6.38 -4.99 35.43
CA LEU A 133 5.48 -5.64 36.35
C LEU A 133 5.81 -7.12 36.43
N THR A 134 6.07 -7.61 37.64
CA THR A 134 6.11 -9.04 37.96
C THR A 134 4.74 -9.46 38.47
N TRP A 135 4.06 -10.39 37.77
CA TRP A 135 2.67 -10.75 38.05
C TRP A 135 2.36 -12.21 37.72
N TYR A 136 1.16 -12.66 38.12
CA TYR A 136 0.67 -14.03 37.95
C TYR A 136 -0.65 -14.04 37.17
N ASP A 137 -0.79 -14.97 36.22
CA ASP A 137 -2.04 -15.14 35.46
C ASP A 137 -3.06 -15.92 36.30
N LYS A 138 -4.36 -15.68 36.04
CA LYS A 138 -5.46 -16.33 36.77
C LYS A 138 -5.31 -17.85 36.64
N ASP A 139 -5.35 -18.55 37.78
CA ASP A 139 -5.21 -20.02 37.94
C ASP A 139 -3.79 -20.60 38.05
N LYS A 140 -2.72 -19.80 38.19
CA LYS A 140 -1.34 -20.32 38.29
C LYS A 140 -0.42 -19.57 39.26
N ASP A 141 -0.58 -19.84 40.56
CA ASP A 141 0.32 -19.37 41.63
C ASP A 141 1.54 -20.28 41.83
N LYS A 142 2.09 -20.85 40.75
CA LYS A 142 3.35 -21.61 40.83
C LYS A 142 4.53 -20.68 40.54
N PRO A 143 5.70 -20.89 41.19
CA PRO A 143 6.92 -20.11 40.91
C PRO A 143 7.34 -20.14 39.44
N GLU A 144 7.00 -21.21 38.72
CA GLU A 144 7.33 -21.44 37.31
C GLU A 144 6.46 -20.61 36.34
N ASP A 145 5.38 -20.02 36.84
CA ASP A 145 4.37 -19.30 36.07
C ASP A 145 4.47 -17.77 36.19
N VAL A 146 5.47 -17.26 36.92
CA VAL A 146 5.75 -15.82 37.04
C VAL A 146 5.90 -15.20 35.65
N LEU A 147 5.14 -14.15 35.41
CA LEU A 147 5.22 -13.31 34.23
C LEU A 147 5.91 -12.00 34.59
N VAL A 148 6.67 -11.49 33.63
CA VAL A 148 7.28 -10.17 33.69
C VAL A 148 6.84 -9.45 32.43
N SER A 149 6.28 -8.24 32.56
CA SER A 149 5.84 -7.44 31.43
C SER A 149 6.38 -6.02 31.56
N PRO A 150 6.84 -5.37 30.47
CA PRO A 150 7.19 -3.95 30.52
C PRO A 150 5.94 -3.11 30.83
N LEU A 151 6.12 -1.98 31.52
CA LEU A 151 5.01 -1.09 31.89
C LEU A 151 4.88 0.08 30.91
N ILE A 152 5.86 0.98 30.91
CA ILE A 152 5.84 2.19 30.07
C ILE A 152 6.75 1.95 28.86
N LEU A 153 6.26 2.28 27.67
CA LEU A 153 6.97 2.14 26.41
C LEU A 153 7.19 3.53 25.79
N VAL A 154 8.45 3.97 25.81
CA VAL A 154 8.87 5.23 25.19
C VAL A 154 9.44 4.93 23.79
N PRO A 155 8.85 5.46 22.72
CA PRO A 155 9.30 5.21 21.35
C PRO A 155 10.63 5.93 21.09
N VAL A 156 11.64 5.19 20.62
CA VAL A 156 12.98 5.75 20.41
C VAL A 156 13.60 5.28 19.10
N GLU A 157 14.38 6.16 18.47
CA GLU A 157 15.23 5.81 17.34
C GLU A 157 16.64 5.50 17.84
N LEU A 158 17.29 4.47 17.27
CA LEU A 158 18.69 4.15 17.54
C LEU A 158 19.58 4.54 16.36
N ILE A 159 20.38 5.59 16.55
CA ILE A 159 21.24 6.16 15.53
C ILE A 159 22.69 5.76 15.79
N LYS A 160 23.41 5.31 14.74
CA LYS A 160 24.86 5.11 14.76
C LYS A 160 25.53 6.30 14.08
N GLU A 161 26.42 7.00 14.78
CA GLU A 161 27.13 8.14 14.19
C GLU A 161 28.14 7.68 13.11
N PRO A 162 28.20 8.38 11.95
CA PRO A 162 29.19 8.05 10.94
C PRO A 162 30.60 8.38 11.45
N ARG A 163 31.51 7.40 11.41
CA ARG A 163 32.95 7.45 11.77
C ARG A 163 33.31 7.21 13.24
N ARG A 164 32.36 7.00 14.14
CA ARG A 164 32.62 6.53 15.52
C ARG A 164 31.72 5.34 15.82
N ASP A 165 32.19 4.37 16.60
CA ASP A 165 31.31 3.36 17.20
C ASP A 165 30.54 4.01 18.37
N VAL A 166 29.79 5.07 18.06
CA VAL A 166 28.95 5.80 19.00
C VAL A 166 27.51 5.59 18.57
N TYR A 167 26.72 5.12 19.51
CA TYR A 167 25.29 4.92 19.34
C TYR A 167 24.57 5.90 20.26
N LYS A 168 23.46 6.44 19.78
CA LYS A 168 22.57 7.29 20.57
C LYS A 168 21.12 6.90 20.37
N ILE A 169 20.31 7.11 21.39
CA ILE A 169 18.86 7.11 21.26
C ILE A 169 18.32 8.54 21.27
N SER A 170 17.26 8.75 20.53
CA SER A 170 16.44 9.96 20.56
C SER A 170 14.98 9.57 20.59
N LEU A 171 14.15 10.37 21.27
CA LEU A 171 12.70 10.20 21.26
C LEU A 171 12.19 10.27 19.81
N LEU A 172 11.36 9.31 19.42
CA LEU A 172 10.53 9.42 18.22
C LEU A 172 9.28 10.20 18.57
N ASP A 173 8.77 10.97 17.62
CA ASP A 173 7.54 11.74 17.83
C ASP A 173 6.31 10.85 17.61
N GLU A 174 6.25 9.84 18.46
CA GLU A 174 5.14 8.95 18.71
C GLU A 174 4.79 9.09 20.19
N ASP A 175 3.53 8.86 20.51
CA ASP A 175 3.04 8.95 21.88
C ASP A 175 3.73 7.92 22.79
N VAL A 176 4.06 8.34 24.02
CA VAL A 176 4.44 7.40 25.07
C VAL A 176 3.19 6.62 25.45
N VAL A 177 3.31 5.29 25.54
CA VAL A 177 2.17 4.44 25.86
C VAL A 177 2.48 3.51 27.02
N LEU A 178 1.48 3.24 27.85
CA LEU A 178 1.51 2.04 28.68
C LEU A 178 1.37 0.81 27.78
N ASN A 179 1.98 -0.28 28.20
CA ASN A 179 1.98 -1.54 27.49
C ASN A 179 0.54 -1.97 27.16
N PRO A 180 0.11 -1.86 25.88
CA PRO A 180 -1.30 -1.97 25.55
C PRO A 180 -1.80 -3.41 25.60
N THR A 181 -0.90 -4.39 25.36
CA THR A 181 -1.23 -5.80 25.48
C THR A 181 -1.43 -6.19 26.94
N LEU A 182 -0.60 -5.65 27.84
CA LEU A 182 -0.77 -5.83 29.28
C LEU A 182 -2.06 -5.16 29.77
N ALA A 183 -2.30 -3.90 29.40
CA ALA A 183 -3.52 -3.17 29.74
C ALA A 183 -4.78 -3.96 29.35
N GLN A 184 -4.82 -4.47 28.11
CA GLN A 184 -5.93 -5.30 27.64
C GLN A 184 -6.07 -6.59 28.44
N LYS A 185 -4.96 -7.30 28.74
CA LYS A 185 -4.96 -8.54 29.52
C LYS A 185 -5.46 -8.30 30.95
N LEU A 186 -5.05 -7.20 31.57
CA LEU A 186 -5.48 -6.78 32.91
C LEU A 186 -6.97 -6.45 32.94
N LYS A 187 -7.45 -5.65 31.99
CA LYS A 187 -8.87 -5.31 31.85
C LYS A 187 -9.74 -6.56 31.66
N GLN A 188 -9.36 -7.46 30.74
CA GLN A 188 -10.14 -8.66 30.44
C GLN A 188 -10.15 -9.71 31.56
N THR A 189 -9.03 -9.89 32.26
CA THR A 189 -8.85 -11.01 33.19
C THR A 189 -9.13 -10.61 34.65
N PHE A 190 -8.78 -9.38 35.00
CA PHE A 190 -8.80 -8.84 36.37
C PHE A 190 -9.71 -7.63 36.53
N GLY A 191 -10.23 -7.04 35.45
CA GLY A 191 -11.08 -5.84 35.51
C GLY A 191 -10.31 -4.56 35.85
N ILE A 192 -8.98 -4.59 35.76
CA ILE A 192 -8.11 -3.45 36.07
C ILE A 192 -7.90 -2.66 34.79
N GLU A 193 -8.28 -1.38 34.79
CA GLU A 193 -8.09 -0.47 33.65
C GLU A 193 -6.89 0.44 33.93
N LEU A 194 -5.86 0.33 33.09
CA LEU A 194 -4.72 1.25 33.15
C LEU A 194 -5.07 2.57 32.45
N PRO A 195 -4.47 3.71 32.85
CA PRO A 195 -4.65 4.98 32.14
C PRO A 195 -4.13 4.85 30.70
N GLU A 196 -4.76 5.54 29.75
CA GLU A 196 -4.40 5.51 28.32
C GLU A 196 -4.60 6.89 27.67
N GLY A 197 -4.03 7.09 26.47
CA GLY A 197 -4.27 8.28 25.65
C GLY A 197 -3.64 9.56 26.20
N GLU A 198 -4.37 10.67 26.11
CA GLU A 198 -3.90 12.00 26.53
C GLU A 198 -3.55 12.08 28.03
N ALA A 199 -4.20 11.26 28.88
CA ALA A 199 -3.94 11.23 30.31
C ALA A 199 -2.46 10.94 30.61
N ILE A 200 -1.86 9.96 29.92
CA ILE A 200 -0.44 9.60 30.12
C ILE A 200 0.49 10.71 29.61
N GLN A 201 0.13 11.41 28.52
CA GLN A 201 1.05 12.36 27.87
C GLN A 201 1.43 13.56 28.73
N THR A 202 0.68 13.83 29.79
CA THR A 202 0.89 15.00 30.68
C THR A 202 1.52 14.66 32.03
N LEU A 203 1.70 13.37 32.33
CA LEU A 203 2.18 12.90 33.61
C LEU A 203 3.69 12.65 33.60
N THR A 204 4.31 12.85 34.75
CA THR A 204 5.70 12.44 35.03
C THR A 204 5.79 10.93 35.24
N TYR A 205 7.00 10.38 35.20
CA TYR A 205 7.21 8.94 35.43
C TYR A 205 6.67 8.50 36.80
N ASP A 206 6.99 9.25 37.84
CA ASP A 206 6.59 8.93 39.22
C ASP A 206 5.07 8.96 39.40
N GLU A 207 4.38 9.93 38.78
CA GLU A 207 2.92 10.01 38.80
C GLU A 207 2.27 8.80 38.12
N ILE A 208 2.81 8.38 36.97
CA ILE A 208 2.32 7.19 36.25
C ILE A 208 2.52 5.93 37.11
N ILE A 209 3.69 5.76 37.73
CA ILE A 209 3.96 4.60 38.57
C ILE A 209 3.05 4.59 39.81
N ALA A 210 2.87 5.73 40.48
CA ALA A 210 1.99 5.85 41.63
C ALA A 210 0.53 5.48 41.30
N GLU A 211 0.02 5.93 40.16
CA GLU A 211 -1.33 5.58 39.69
C GLU A 211 -1.45 4.08 39.40
N ILE A 212 -0.44 3.47 38.76
CA ILE A 212 -0.43 2.01 38.52
C ILE A 212 -0.34 1.25 39.85
N GLU A 213 0.47 1.69 40.81
CA GLU A 213 0.56 1.05 42.12
C GLU A 213 -0.77 1.08 42.88
N GLU A 214 -1.51 2.19 42.83
CA GLU A 214 -2.84 2.31 43.43
C GLU A 214 -3.82 1.31 42.79
N LEU A 215 -3.84 1.21 41.46
CA LEU A 215 -4.68 0.26 40.73
C LEU A 215 -4.33 -1.21 41.02
N LEU A 216 -3.08 -1.49 41.38
CA LEU A 216 -2.58 -2.83 41.68
C LEU A 216 -2.56 -3.16 43.18
N ALA A 217 -3.02 -2.27 44.05
CA ALA A 217 -2.92 -2.41 45.51
C ALA A 217 -3.57 -3.68 46.07
N GLU A 218 -4.62 -4.20 45.41
CA GLU A 218 -5.27 -5.46 45.80
C GLU A 218 -4.44 -6.71 45.49
N GLN A 219 -3.48 -6.62 44.57
CA GLN A 219 -2.66 -7.74 44.06
C GLN A 219 -1.35 -7.90 44.85
N LYS A 220 -1.43 -8.43 46.08
CA LYS A 220 -0.30 -8.51 47.03
C LYS A 220 0.95 -9.26 46.55
N THR A 221 0.83 -10.15 45.55
CA THR A 221 1.96 -10.92 45.01
C THR A 221 2.65 -10.22 43.84
N TRP A 222 2.09 -9.12 43.35
CA TRP A 222 2.61 -8.41 42.19
C TRP A 222 3.59 -7.34 42.63
N GLN A 223 4.61 -7.12 41.82
CA GLN A 223 5.68 -6.18 42.14
C GLN A 223 6.12 -5.41 40.91
N ILE A 224 6.14 -4.08 41.03
CA ILE A 224 6.76 -3.20 40.05
C ILE A 224 8.26 -3.12 40.34
N LYS A 225 9.07 -3.19 39.29
CA LYS A 225 10.52 -3.01 39.34
C LYS A 225 10.92 -1.90 38.39
N GLU A 226 11.69 -0.95 38.89
CA GLU A 226 12.20 0.21 38.15
C GLU A 226 13.45 -0.12 37.31
N ASN A 227 13.33 -1.10 36.42
CA ASN A 227 14.39 -1.48 35.48
C ASN A 227 14.14 -0.90 34.10
N VAL A 228 15.22 -0.73 33.34
CA VAL A 228 15.18 -0.07 32.03
C VAL A 228 15.74 -0.99 30.96
N PHE A 229 14.99 -1.18 29.88
CA PHE A 229 15.39 -2.03 28.77
C PHE A 229 15.16 -1.35 27.43
N LEU A 230 16.15 -1.39 26.56
CA LEU A 230 15.95 -1.11 25.14
C LEU A 230 15.62 -2.43 24.42
N SER A 231 14.45 -2.52 23.79
CA SER A 231 14.02 -3.74 23.10
C SER A 231 13.08 -3.49 21.94
N LEU A 232 12.83 -4.56 21.17
CA LEU A 232 11.91 -4.57 20.05
C LEU A 232 10.56 -5.10 20.50
N PHE A 233 9.53 -4.25 20.41
CA PHE A 233 8.13 -4.61 20.63
C PHE A 233 7.32 -4.35 19.37
N SER A 234 6.31 -5.17 19.12
CA SER A 234 5.44 -5.02 17.94
C SER A 234 4.02 -4.77 18.42
N TYR A 235 3.67 -3.51 18.73
CA TYR A 235 2.33 -3.16 19.18
C TYR A 235 1.41 -2.57 18.10
N ALA A 236 1.83 -2.41 16.84
CA ALA A 236 0.95 -1.91 15.75
C ALA A 236 -0.45 -2.55 15.77
N LYS A 237 -0.48 -3.83 16.14
CA LYS A 237 -1.70 -4.62 16.28
C LYS A 237 -2.63 -4.13 17.39
N ALA A 238 -2.11 -3.59 18.49
CA ALA A 238 -2.91 -3.04 19.58
C ALA A 238 -3.62 -1.74 19.19
N ALA A 239 -2.96 -0.84 18.45
CA ALA A 239 -3.63 0.34 17.89
C ALA A 239 -4.75 -0.06 16.93
N MET A 240 -4.53 -1.07 16.07
CA MET A 240 -5.60 -1.63 15.22
C MET A 240 -6.74 -2.27 16.04
N VAL A 241 -6.42 -2.95 17.15
CA VAL A 241 -7.45 -3.53 18.04
C VAL A 241 -8.28 -2.42 18.68
N ARG A 242 -7.64 -1.34 19.14
CA ARG A 242 -8.33 -0.17 19.67
C ARG A 242 -9.23 0.46 18.62
N ASP A 243 -8.74 0.69 17.41
CA ASP A 243 -9.51 1.22 16.28
C ASP A 243 -10.76 0.38 15.97
N ILE A 244 -10.63 -0.96 16.00
CA ILE A 244 -11.78 -1.87 15.82
C ILE A 244 -12.81 -1.72 16.96
N ILE A 245 -12.36 -1.50 18.18
CA ILE A 245 -13.25 -1.33 19.36
C ILE A 245 -13.96 0.03 19.29
N GLU A 246 -13.22 1.10 19.02
CA GLU A 246 -13.76 2.47 18.97
C GLU A 246 -14.74 2.66 17.80
N ASN A 247 -14.46 2.03 16.65
CA ASN A 247 -15.26 2.15 15.44
C ASN A 247 -16.21 0.95 15.23
N GLU A 248 -16.56 0.22 16.29
CA GLU A 248 -17.38 -0.99 16.21
C GLU A 248 -18.69 -0.75 15.45
N ALA A 249 -19.44 0.30 15.79
CA ALA A 249 -20.70 0.64 15.12
C ALA A 249 -20.53 0.89 13.61
N LEU A 250 -19.49 1.64 13.21
CA LEU A 250 -19.19 1.90 11.80
C LEU A 250 -18.84 0.62 11.04
N ILE A 251 -18.10 -0.28 11.67
CA ILE A 251 -17.72 -1.57 11.10
C ILE A 251 -18.97 -2.44 10.87
N PHE A 252 -19.88 -2.47 11.85
CA PHE A 252 -21.12 -3.24 11.74
C PHE A 252 -22.04 -2.74 10.62
N ASP A 253 -22.08 -1.44 10.37
CA ASP A 253 -22.94 -0.85 9.35
C ASP A 253 -22.31 -0.84 7.94
N HIS A 254 -21.02 -1.18 7.80
CA HIS A 254 -20.32 -1.08 6.53
C HIS A 254 -20.65 -2.23 5.55
N PRO A 255 -21.24 -1.96 4.36
CA PRO A 255 -21.75 -3.01 3.46
C PRO A 255 -20.70 -4.02 2.99
N ILE A 256 -19.45 -3.60 2.80
CA ILE A 256 -18.36 -4.49 2.37
C ILE A 256 -17.89 -5.39 3.52
N LEU A 257 -17.90 -4.89 4.76
CA LEU A 257 -17.44 -5.68 5.91
C LEU A 257 -18.50 -6.74 6.27
N GLN A 258 -19.79 -6.42 6.10
CA GLN A 258 -20.88 -7.39 6.11
C GLN A 258 -20.73 -8.45 5.00
N ALA A 259 -20.36 -8.05 3.78
CA ALA A 259 -20.11 -8.98 2.68
C ALA A 259 -18.94 -9.92 2.97
N ILE A 260 -17.84 -9.41 3.52
CA ILE A 260 -16.69 -10.21 3.96
C ILE A 260 -17.08 -11.14 5.12
N SER A 261 -18.09 -10.77 5.92
CA SER A 261 -18.62 -11.63 6.99
C SER A 261 -19.42 -12.82 6.43
N GLY A 262 -19.93 -12.73 5.20
CA GLY A 262 -20.64 -13.78 4.48
C GLY A 262 -22.04 -13.35 4.01
N ASP A 263 -22.48 -12.14 4.34
CA ASP A 263 -23.77 -11.59 3.91
C ASP A 263 -23.60 -10.72 2.65
N LEU A 264 -23.81 -11.34 1.49
CA LEU A 264 -23.66 -10.68 0.19
C LEU A 264 -24.87 -9.85 -0.23
N THR A 265 -25.99 -9.89 0.50
CA THR A 265 -27.28 -9.35 0.02
C THR A 265 -27.25 -7.84 -0.21
N THR A 266 -26.75 -7.07 0.77
CA THR A 266 -26.60 -5.62 0.69
C THR A 266 -25.56 -5.20 -0.36
N TYR A 267 -24.49 -5.98 -0.51
CA TYR A 267 -23.46 -5.71 -1.51
C TYR A 267 -23.96 -5.97 -2.93
N GLN A 268 -24.59 -7.12 -3.17
CA GLN A 268 -25.09 -7.51 -4.49
C GLN A 268 -26.19 -6.58 -5.01
N SER A 269 -27.05 -6.07 -4.12
CA SER A 269 -28.11 -5.13 -4.50
C SER A 269 -27.58 -3.76 -4.94
N ASN A 270 -26.39 -3.36 -4.47
CA ASN A 270 -25.76 -2.08 -4.80
C ASN A 270 -24.64 -2.20 -5.84
N TYR A 271 -24.25 -3.41 -6.22
CA TYR A 271 -23.17 -3.65 -7.16
C TYR A 271 -23.57 -3.20 -8.57
N LYS A 272 -22.71 -2.36 -9.18
CA LYS A 272 -22.86 -1.91 -10.57
C LYS A 272 -21.67 -2.40 -11.36
N GLU A 273 -21.95 -3.09 -12.46
CA GLU A 273 -20.90 -3.55 -13.37
C GLU A 273 -20.15 -2.34 -13.93
N PRO A 274 -18.80 -2.35 -13.93
CA PRO A 274 -18.01 -1.29 -14.54
C PRO A 274 -18.38 -1.07 -16.01
N LEU A 275 -18.19 0.15 -16.48
CA LEU A 275 -18.32 0.45 -17.91
C LEU A 275 -17.30 -0.39 -18.70
N PRO A 276 -17.74 -1.19 -19.69
CA PRO A 276 -16.81 -1.99 -20.47
C PRO A 276 -15.99 -1.09 -21.39
N ALA A 277 -14.77 -1.54 -21.72
CA ALA A 277 -13.83 -0.79 -22.56
C ALA A 277 -14.43 -0.32 -23.90
N SER A 278 -15.32 -1.13 -24.51
CA SER A 278 -15.98 -0.82 -25.77
C SER A 278 -16.98 0.34 -25.69
N ALA A 279 -17.46 0.68 -24.49
CA ALA A 279 -18.44 1.73 -24.27
C ALA A 279 -17.83 3.07 -23.83
N LEU A 280 -16.55 3.08 -23.43
CA LEU A 280 -15.86 4.25 -22.89
C LEU A 280 -15.94 5.46 -23.82
N ASP A 281 -15.55 5.29 -25.09
CA ASP A 281 -15.52 6.39 -26.07
C ASP A 281 -16.90 7.03 -26.34
N SER A 282 -17.98 6.28 -26.14
CA SER A 282 -19.35 6.76 -26.32
C SER A 282 -19.97 7.39 -25.08
N GLN A 283 -19.53 7.00 -23.88
CA GLN A 283 -20.18 7.40 -22.63
C GLN A 283 -19.36 8.40 -21.82
N VAL A 284 -18.04 8.42 -22.00
CA VAL A 284 -17.13 9.31 -21.28
C VAL A 284 -16.81 10.51 -22.16
N LYS A 285 -17.22 11.70 -21.72
CA LYS A 285 -16.99 12.96 -22.42
C LYS A 285 -15.57 13.50 -22.14
N PRO A 286 -14.80 13.95 -23.17
CA PRO A 286 -13.45 14.51 -22.96
C PRO A 286 -13.37 15.63 -21.93
N GLU A 287 -14.43 16.45 -21.83
CA GLU A 287 -14.55 17.56 -20.88
C GLU A 287 -14.54 17.12 -19.40
N ARG A 288 -14.79 15.82 -19.15
CA ARG A 288 -14.87 15.23 -17.81
C ARG A 288 -13.71 14.30 -17.50
N ILE A 289 -12.61 14.41 -18.25
CA ILE A 289 -11.41 13.59 -18.07
C ILE A 289 -10.33 14.49 -17.48
N PHE A 290 -9.89 14.17 -16.27
CA PHE A 290 -8.83 14.89 -15.56
C PHE A 290 -7.53 14.08 -15.41
N GLN A 291 -7.38 13.02 -16.21
CA GLN A 291 -6.16 12.22 -16.26
C GLN A 291 -4.93 13.05 -16.62
N ILE A 292 -3.83 12.76 -15.93
CA ILE A 292 -2.54 13.45 -16.10
C ILE A 292 -1.47 12.58 -16.77
N LEU A 293 -1.72 11.28 -16.88
CA LEU A 293 -0.87 10.31 -17.55
C LEU A 293 -1.69 9.50 -18.54
N ASP A 294 -1.03 8.91 -19.54
CA ASP A 294 -1.69 8.00 -20.47
C ASP A 294 -2.35 6.83 -19.73
N ALA A 295 -3.43 6.28 -20.29
CA ALA A 295 -4.03 5.06 -19.77
C ALA A 295 -4.60 4.20 -20.90
N ASP A 296 -4.25 2.91 -20.88
CA ASP A 296 -4.82 1.93 -21.80
C ASP A 296 -6.29 1.62 -21.47
N SER A 297 -6.98 0.90 -22.35
CA SER A 297 -8.40 0.61 -22.20
C SER A 297 -8.75 -0.15 -20.92
N SER A 298 -7.86 -0.99 -20.40
CA SER A 298 -8.08 -1.71 -19.14
C SER A 298 -7.94 -0.79 -17.92
N GLN A 299 -6.97 0.12 -17.96
CA GLN A 299 -6.76 1.14 -16.94
C GLN A 299 -7.92 2.15 -16.92
N GLN A 300 -8.46 2.52 -18.09
CA GLN A 300 -9.65 3.38 -18.18
C GLN A 300 -10.88 2.77 -17.51
N VAL A 301 -11.12 1.46 -17.69
CA VAL A 301 -12.24 0.76 -17.01
C VAL A 301 -12.10 0.89 -15.49
N VAL A 302 -10.89 0.73 -14.97
CA VAL A 302 -10.59 0.88 -13.54
C VAL A 302 -10.84 2.32 -13.07
N ILE A 303 -10.39 3.32 -13.83
CA ILE A 303 -10.56 4.73 -13.50
C ILE A 303 -12.04 5.11 -13.47
N GLU A 304 -12.81 4.73 -14.49
CA GLU A 304 -14.25 5.02 -14.56
C GLU A 304 -15.05 4.25 -13.50
N ALA A 305 -14.63 3.04 -13.13
CA ALA A 305 -15.20 2.33 -11.99
C ALA A 305 -15.00 3.12 -10.69
N ALA A 306 -13.82 3.69 -10.46
CA ALA A 306 -13.56 4.53 -9.27
C ALA A 306 -14.42 5.81 -9.28
N LYS A 307 -14.51 6.49 -10.42
CA LYS A 307 -15.33 7.72 -10.57
C LYS A 307 -16.81 7.47 -10.26
N SER A 308 -17.33 6.33 -10.71
CA SER A 308 -18.71 5.89 -10.45
C SER A 308 -18.97 5.44 -9.00
N GLY A 309 -17.93 5.39 -8.16
CA GLY A 309 -18.03 5.08 -6.74
C GLY A 309 -18.01 3.58 -6.42
N SER A 310 -17.57 2.74 -7.37
CA SER A 310 -17.46 1.29 -7.15
C SER A 310 -16.26 0.94 -6.26
N SER A 311 -16.46 -0.05 -5.39
CA SER A 311 -15.37 -0.68 -4.63
C SER A 311 -14.95 -1.97 -5.34
N PHE A 312 -13.66 -2.11 -5.65
CA PHE A 312 -13.15 -3.22 -6.45
C PHE A 312 -11.70 -3.57 -6.12
N VAL A 313 -11.28 -4.74 -6.56
CA VAL A 313 -9.88 -5.20 -6.48
C VAL A 313 -9.29 -5.21 -7.88
N VAL A 314 -8.14 -4.57 -8.05
CA VAL A 314 -7.38 -4.57 -9.31
C VAL A 314 -6.17 -5.48 -9.16
N GLN A 315 -6.07 -6.49 -10.00
CA GLN A 315 -4.90 -7.35 -10.08
C GLN A 315 -4.13 -7.05 -11.36
N GLY A 316 -2.85 -6.73 -11.21
CA GLY A 316 -1.96 -6.45 -12.34
C GLY A 316 -0.56 -7.03 -12.12
N PRO A 317 0.01 -7.77 -13.09
CA PRO A 317 1.42 -8.19 -13.06
C PRO A 317 2.42 -7.04 -12.83
N PRO A 318 3.69 -7.34 -12.47
CA PRO A 318 4.74 -6.32 -12.44
C PRO A 318 4.87 -5.62 -13.80
N GLY A 319 5.02 -4.29 -13.79
CA GLY A 319 5.18 -3.50 -15.01
C GLY A 319 3.89 -3.05 -15.72
N THR A 320 2.69 -3.45 -15.27
CA THR A 320 1.41 -3.06 -15.92
C THR A 320 0.91 -1.65 -15.58
N GLY A 321 1.79 -0.76 -15.14
CA GLY A 321 1.42 0.63 -14.86
C GLY A 321 0.48 0.84 -13.66
N LYS A 322 0.41 -0.05 -12.66
CA LYS A 322 -0.49 0.12 -11.48
C LYS A 322 -0.38 1.49 -10.82
N SER A 323 0.84 2.00 -10.58
CA SER A 323 1.06 3.33 -10.00
C SER A 323 0.56 4.46 -10.92
N GLN A 324 0.60 4.26 -12.24
CA GLN A 324 0.03 5.18 -13.23
C GLN A 324 -1.49 5.24 -13.10
N THR A 325 -2.13 4.07 -13.00
CA THR A 325 -3.57 3.97 -12.79
C THR A 325 -3.99 4.64 -11.48
N ILE A 326 -3.22 4.46 -10.40
CA ILE A 326 -3.49 5.13 -9.11
C ILE A 326 -3.42 6.65 -9.24
N VAL A 327 -2.37 7.18 -9.86
CA VAL A 327 -2.20 8.62 -10.09
C VAL A 327 -3.36 9.20 -10.89
N ASN A 328 -3.76 8.53 -11.97
CA ASN A 328 -4.90 8.94 -12.78
C ASN A 328 -6.22 8.87 -12.01
N MET A 329 -6.46 7.83 -11.20
CA MET A 329 -7.64 7.77 -10.34
C MET A 329 -7.69 8.92 -9.33
N ILE A 330 -6.55 9.27 -8.71
CA ILE A 330 -6.47 10.40 -7.78
C ILE A 330 -6.82 11.70 -8.51
N ALA A 331 -6.19 11.95 -9.66
CA ALA A 331 -6.43 13.17 -10.45
C ALA A 331 -7.90 13.29 -10.89
N GLU A 332 -8.51 12.19 -11.33
CA GLU A 332 -9.93 12.14 -11.72
C GLU A 332 -10.89 12.41 -10.56
N LEU A 333 -10.67 11.76 -9.41
CA LEU A 333 -11.52 11.96 -8.24
C LEU A 333 -11.37 13.38 -7.66
N VAL A 334 -10.16 13.92 -7.65
CA VAL A 334 -9.91 15.31 -7.22
C VAL A 334 -10.50 16.32 -8.21
N GLY A 335 -10.39 16.05 -9.52
CA GLY A 335 -11.03 16.85 -10.56
C GLY A 335 -12.56 16.88 -10.46
N ASP A 336 -13.15 15.78 -9.99
CA ASP A 336 -14.58 15.68 -9.64
C ASP A 336 -14.91 16.30 -8.25
N GLY A 337 -13.96 16.97 -7.60
CA GLY A 337 -14.14 17.67 -6.33
C GLY A 337 -14.14 16.78 -5.08
N LYS A 338 -13.65 15.53 -5.19
CA LYS A 338 -13.57 14.59 -4.05
C LYS A 338 -12.22 14.66 -3.34
N SER A 339 -12.22 14.40 -2.04
CA SER A 339 -11.00 14.12 -1.27
C SER A 339 -10.59 12.66 -1.41
N VAL A 340 -9.30 12.39 -1.57
CA VAL A 340 -8.77 11.03 -1.72
C VAL A 340 -7.75 10.72 -0.64
N LEU A 341 -7.94 9.62 0.09
CA LEU A 341 -6.96 9.07 1.02
C LEU A 341 -6.29 7.84 0.38
N LEU A 342 -4.99 7.93 0.14
CA LEU A 342 -4.19 6.79 -0.32
C LEU A 342 -3.49 6.13 0.88
N VAL A 343 -3.74 4.84 1.07
CA VAL A 343 -3.11 4.02 2.10
C VAL A 343 -2.30 2.92 1.44
N ALA A 344 -1.08 2.68 1.92
CA ALA A 344 -0.25 1.56 1.49
C ALA A 344 0.60 1.04 2.65
N GLU A 345 0.98 -0.24 2.58
CA GLU A 345 1.84 -0.88 3.59
C GLU A 345 3.27 -0.34 3.58
N LYS A 346 3.77 0.08 2.40
CA LYS A 346 5.15 0.52 2.21
C LYS A 346 5.22 1.98 1.81
N GLU A 347 6.06 2.74 2.49
CA GLU A 347 6.36 4.15 2.17
C GLU A 347 6.76 4.31 0.70
N THR A 348 7.59 3.41 0.19
CA THR A 348 8.05 3.43 -1.21
C THR A 348 6.91 3.46 -2.23
N ALA A 349 5.77 2.81 -1.96
CA ALA A 349 4.61 2.85 -2.86
C ALA A 349 3.98 4.25 -2.89
N LEU A 350 3.93 4.91 -1.74
CA LEU A 350 3.37 6.25 -1.55
C LEU A 350 4.30 7.31 -2.15
N SER A 351 5.61 7.18 -1.93
CA SER A 351 6.63 8.06 -2.53
C SER A 351 6.59 8.01 -4.06
N VAL A 352 6.35 6.84 -4.67
CA VAL A 352 6.24 6.70 -6.13
C VAL A 352 5.03 7.45 -6.68
N VAL A 353 3.89 7.38 -5.99
CA VAL A 353 2.67 8.11 -6.39
C VAL A 353 2.88 9.61 -6.21
N TYR A 354 3.39 10.04 -5.06
CA TYR A 354 3.69 11.44 -4.78
C TYR A 354 4.66 12.04 -5.81
N LYS A 355 5.75 11.32 -6.13
CA LYS A 355 6.73 11.77 -7.12
C LYS A 355 6.08 11.98 -8.50
N ARG A 356 5.19 11.08 -8.93
CA ARG A 356 4.48 11.22 -10.21
C ARG A 356 3.50 12.39 -10.21
N MET A 357 2.78 12.62 -9.11
CA MET A 357 1.94 13.80 -8.95
C MET A 357 2.79 15.08 -9.06
N ALA A 358 3.95 15.12 -8.39
CA ALA A 358 4.89 16.23 -8.45
C ALA A 358 5.50 16.45 -9.85
N GLU A 359 5.87 15.38 -10.55
CA GLU A 359 6.33 15.45 -11.95
C GLU A 359 5.26 16.04 -12.89
N CYS A 360 3.98 15.90 -12.55
CA CYS A 360 2.86 16.49 -13.26
C CYS A 360 2.46 17.88 -12.71
N GLY A 361 3.20 18.44 -11.74
CA GLY A 361 2.92 19.75 -11.13
C GLY A 361 1.72 19.76 -10.15
N LEU A 362 1.29 18.60 -9.67
CA LEU A 362 0.16 18.42 -8.76
C LEU A 362 0.57 18.09 -7.32
N ASP A 363 1.81 18.38 -6.92
CA ASP A 363 2.27 18.21 -5.53
C ASP A 363 1.52 19.11 -4.54
N HIS A 364 1.08 20.29 -4.98
CA HIS A 364 0.36 21.26 -4.15
C HIS A 364 -1.03 20.79 -3.67
N ILE A 365 -1.64 19.78 -4.32
CA ILE A 365 -2.89 19.15 -3.87
C ILE A 365 -2.64 17.86 -3.07
N CYS A 366 -1.39 17.47 -2.88
CA CYS A 366 -1.03 16.28 -2.11
C CYS A 366 -0.66 16.65 -0.67
N LEU A 367 -1.27 15.96 0.29
CA LEU A 367 -0.89 16.02 1.69
C LEU A 367 -0.24 14.69 2.10
N ASN A 368 1.06 14.72 2.34
CA ASN A 368 1.82 13.54 2.75
C ASN A 368 1.89 13.46 4.29
N LEU A 369 1.16 12.51 4.89
CA LEU A 369 1.03 12.33 6.35
C LEU A 369 1.84 11.13 6.88
N HIS A 370 2.99 10.79 6.31
CA HIS A 370 3.81 9.68 6.83
C HIS A 370 4.50 10.04 8.15
N HIS A 371 4.80 9.03 8.98
CA HIS A 371 5.27 9.17 10.37
C HIS A 371 6.60 9.94 10.53
N SER A 372 7.37 10.15 9.45
CA SER A 372 8.54 11.03 9.44
C SER A 372 8.21 12.52 9.20
N GLY A 373 6.97 12.83 8.80
CA GLY A 373 6.48 14.15 8.39
C GLY A 373 5.13 14.56 9.01
N THR A 374 4.49 13.72 9.84
CA THR A 374 3.36 14.14 10.72
C THR A 374 3.76 15.20 11.74
N THR A 375 5.03 15.55 11.80
CA THR A 375 5.63 16.15 12.98
C THR A 375 6.12 17.56 12.85
N ASP A 376 6.55 17.96 11.66
CA ASP A 376 6.85 19.37 11.47
C ASP A 376 5.55 20.08 11.10
N LYS A 377 4.78 20.46 12.13
CA LYS A 377 3.61 21.35 11.97
C LYS A 377 3.98 22.58 11.11
N ARG A 378 5.25 23.01 11.12
CA ARG A 378 5.72 24.09 10.25
C ARG A 378 5.82 23.65 8.80
N GLU A 379 6.29 22.44 8.50
CA GLU A 379 6.31 21.91 7.14
C GLU A 379 4.88 21.74 6.59
N LEU A 380 3.97 21.21 7.40
CA LEU A 380 2.55 21.13 7.07
C LEU A 380 1.97 22.52 6.75
N VAL A 381 2.17 23.49 7.66
CA VAL A 381 1.71 24.88 7.49
C VAL A 381 2.36 25.53 6.27
N ASN A 382 3.64 25.27 6.00
CA ASN A 382 4.35 25.76 4.82
C ASN A 382 3.76 25.18 3.54
N ASN A 383 3.47 23.87 3.51
CA ASN A 383 2.86 23.22 2.35
C ASN A 383 1.45 23.77 2.09
N LEU A 384 0.62 23.91 3.14
CA LEU A 384 -0.69 24.55 3.03
C LEU A 384 -0.60 26.01 2.54
N SER A 385 0.38 26.77 3.04
CA SER A 385 0.60 28.16 2.63
C SER A 385 0.96 28.25 1.14
N LYS A 386 1.85 27.37 0.65
CA LYS A 386 2.19 27.27 -0.78
C LYS A 386 0.96 26.93 -1.63
N THR A 387 0.12 26.00 -1.18
CA THR A 387 -1.14 25.66 -1.89
C THR A 387 -2.08 26.86 -1.97
N ILE A 388 -2.25 27.60 -0.87
CA ILE A 388 -3.08 28.83 -0.85
C ILE A 388 -2.52 29.90 -1.79
N GLU A 389 -1.20 30.10 -1.80
CA GLU A 389 -0.56 31.06 -2.72
C GLU A 389 -0.74 30.66 -4.19
N TYR A 390 -0.61 29.36 -4.51
CA TYR A 390 -0.85 28.85 -5.85
C TYR A 390 -2.30 29.10 -6.29
N LEU A 391 -3.29 28.78 -5.45
CA LEU A 391 -4.71 29.01 -5.75
C LEU A 391 -5.04 30.49 -6.00
N LYS A 392 -4.32 31.43 -5.37
CA LYS A 392 -4.49 32.87 -5.62
C LYS A 392 -3.97 33.32 -6.99
N GLN A 393 -2.99 32.60 -7.55
CA GLN A 393 -2.41 32.92 -8.86
C GLN A 393 -3.25 32.38 -10.03
N ILE A 394 -4.16 31.44 -9.77
CA ILE A 394 -5.09 30.93 -10.78
C ILE A 394 -6.12 32.03 -11.08
N HIS A 395 -5.89 32.78 -12.16
CA HIS A 395 -6.82 33.78 -12.66
C HIS A 395 -7.55 33.25 -13.90
N GLY A 396 -8.86 33.07 -13.76
CA GLY A 396 -9.82 32.92 -14.86
C GLY A 396 -10.07 31.49 -15.33
N GLU A 397 -11.34 31.18 -15.59
CA GLU A 397 -11.72 30.07 -16.45
C GLU A 397 -11.28 30.41 -17.88
N GLU A 398 -10.17 29.85 -18.34
CA GLU A 398 -9.91 29.83 -19.79
C GLU A 398 -11.05 29.04 -20.43
N ASN A 399 -11.82 29.71 -21.29
CA ASN A 399 -12.93 29.09 -21.99
C ASN A 399 -12.40 28.10 -23.05
N ASN A 400 -12.10 26.89 -22.61
CA ASN A 400 -11.53 25.82 -23.43
C ASN A 400 -12.58 25.07 -24.27
N HIS A 401 -13.77 25.65 -24.46
CA HIS A 401 -14.87 24.97 -25.17
C HIS A 401 -14.49 24.55 -26.59
N LEU A 402 -13.83 25.43 -27.36
CA LEU A 402 -13.36 25.11 -28.72
C LEU A 402 -12.36 23.95 -28.75
N PHE A 403 -11.50 23.83 -27.72
CA PHE A 403 -10.55 22.74 -27.62
C PHE A 403 -11.28 21.40 -27.41
N PHE A 404 -12.26 21.37 -26.50
CA PHE A 404 -13.04 20.17 -26.23
C PHE A 404 -13.96 19.78 -27.41
N GLU A 405 -14.59 20.73 -28.09
CA GLU A 405 -15.36 20.47 -29.31
C GLU A 405 -14.50 19.78 -30.40
N ARG A 406 -13.24 20.24 -30.57
CA ARG A 406 -12.27 19.61 -31.47
C ARG A 406 -11.90 18.19 -31.04
N LEU A 407 -11.75 17.94 -29.74
CA LEU A 407 -11.48 16.59 -29.22
C LEU A 407 -12.66 15.64 -29.48
N VAL A 408 -13.89 16.08 -29.20
CA VAL A 408 -15.10 15.29 -29.44
C VAL A 408 -15.24 14.95 -30.92
N SER A 409 -15.08 15.94 -31.81
CA SER A 409 -15.17 15.73 -33.26
C SER A 409 -14.07 14.80 -33.80
N SER A 410 -12.85 14.91 -33.28
CA SER A 410 -11.73 14.03 -33.64
C SER A 410 -12.00 12.59 -33.21
N ARG A 411 -12.46 12.38 -31.97
CA ARG A 411 -12.85 11.06 -31.45
C ARG A 411 -13.97 10.44 -32.30
N GLN A 412 -14.99 11.22 -32.66
CA GLN A 412 -16.08 10.74 -33.50
C GLN A 412 -15.59 10.35 -34.90
N SER A 413 -14.70 11.13 -35.50
CA SER A 413 -14.13 10.85 -36.82
C SER A 413 -13.32 9.54 -36.81
N LEU A 414 -12.48 9.33 -35.79
CA LEU A 414 -11.73 8.08 -35.62
C LEU A 414 -12.64 6.88 -35.42
N LYS A 415 -13.69 7.03 -34.60
CA LYS A 415 -14.69 5.99 -34.37
C LYS A 415 -15.43 5.61 -35.65
N LEU A 416 -15.86 6.60 -36.44
CA LEU A 416 -16.53 6.37 -37.72
C LEU A 416 -15.61 5.65 -38.70
N TYR A 417 -14.37 6.09 -38.82
CA TYR A 417 -13.38 5.42 -39.66
C TYR A 417 -13.20 3.94 -39.29
N LEU A 418 -12.98 3.63 -38.00
CA LEU A 418 -12.86 2.26 -37.52
C LEU A 418 -14.12 1.44 -37.84
N THR A 419 -15.30 2.02 -37.57
CA THR A 419 -16.57 1.36 -37.82
C THR A 419 -16.76 1.05 -39.31
N SER A 420 -16.46 2.00 -40.20
CA SER A 420 -16.54 1.83 -41.65
C SER A 420 -15.50 0.85 -42.20
N LEU A 421 -14.31 0.77 -41.59
CA LEU A 421 -13.28 -0.18 -42.01
C LEU A 421 -13.70 -1.63 -41.75
N HIS A 422 -14.49 -1.85 -40.68
CA HIS A 422 -14.94 -3.17 -40.23
C HIS A 422 -16.41 -3.48 -40.59
N SER A 423 -17.18 -2.52 -41.12
CA SER A 423 -18.55 -2.76 -41.55
C SER A 423 -18.57 -3.66 -42.79
N LYS A 424 -19.44 -4.68 -42.78
CA LYS A 424 -19.63 -5.55 -43.94
C LYS A 424 -20.51 -4.86 -44.96
N GLU A 425 -20.00 -4.74 -46.18
CA GLU A 425 -20.69 -4.07 -47.27
C GLU A 425 -21.25 -5.08 -48.28
N LYS A 426 -22.48 -4.82 -48.73
CA LYS A 426 -23.09 -5.56 -49.83
C LYS A 426 -22.50 -5.09 -51.17
N PRO A 427 -22.43 -5.97 -52.19
CA PRO A 427 -23.04 -7.30 -52.26
C PRO A 427 -22.21 -8.44 -51.66
N LEU A 428 -20.89 -8.26 -51.48
CA LEU A 428 -19.96 -9.33 -51.10
C LEU A 428 -20.04 -9.74 -49.62
N ASP A 429 -20.75 -8.98 -48.80
CA ASP A 429 -20.84 -9.18 -47.34
C ASP A 429 -19.45 -9.25 -46.68
N LYS A 430 -18.53 -8.44 -47.19
CA LYS A 430 -17.15 -8.28 -46.71
C LYS A 430 -16.88 -6.84 -46.31
N SER A 431 -16.05 -6.67 -45.30
CA SER A 431 -15.54 -5.38 -44.87
C SER A 431 -14.31 -4.96 -45.69
N PRO A 432 -14.04 -3.65 -45.81
CA PRO A 432 -12.78 -3.17 -46.36
C PRO A 432 -11.55 -3.80 -45.69
N PHE A 433 -11.58 -3.98 -44.36
CA PHE A 433 -10.52 -4.65 -43.60
C PHE A 433 -10.23 -6.07 -44.12
N GLU A 434 -11.27 -6.88 -44.32
CA GLU A 434 -11.13 -8.25 -44.83
C GLU A 434 -10.59 -8.26 -46.26
N ILE A 435 -11.05 -7.34 -47.12
CA ILE A 435 -10.60 -7.25 -48.51
C ILE A 435 -9.13 -6.84 -48.57
N PHE A 436 -8.73 -5.80 -47.85
CA PHE A 436 -7.32 -5.39 -47.78
C PHE A 436 -6.44 -6.49 -47.19
N GLY A 437 -6.91 -7.19 -46.15
CA GLY A 437 -6.22 -8.34 -45.59
C GLY A 437 -6.02 -9.47 -46.60
N GLU A 438 -7.04 -9.81 -47.39
CA GLU A 438 -6.92 -10.80 -48.47
C GLU A 438 -5.97 -10.34 -49.59
N LEU A 439 -6.03 -9.07 -49.97
CA LEU A 439 -5.13 -8.51 -51.00
C LEU A 439 -3.66 -8.57 -50.55
N LEU A 440 -3.37 -8.11 -49.32
CA LEU A 440 -2.03 -8.16 -48.75
C LEU A 440 -1.51 -9.60 -48.63
N LYS A 441 -2.38 -10.56 -48.29
CA LYS A 441 -2.02 -11.98 -48.28
C LYS A 441 -1.59 -12.47 -49.67
N LYS A 442 -2.37 -12.16 -50.70
CA LYS A 442 -2.09 -12.56 -52.08
C LYS A 442 -0.82 -11.90 -52.64
N GLU A 443 -0.58 -10.65 -52.28
CA GLU A 443 0.64 -9.92 -52.62
C GLU A 443 1.88 -10.58 -52.01
N ARG A 444 1.81 -10.99 -50.74
CA ARG A 444 2.88 -11.77 -50.07
C ARG A 444 3.12 -13.13 -50.72
N GLU A 445 2.07 -13.77 -51.22
CA GLU A 445 2.15 -15.03 -51.98
C GLU A 445 2.66 -14.83 -53.42
N ALA A 446 3.01 -13.60 -53.81
CA ALA A 446 3.46 -13.23 -55.16
C ALA A 446 2.50 -13.68 -56.27
N ILE A 447 1.19 -13.69 -55.97
CA ILE A 447 0.17 -14.04 -56.95
C ILE A 447 0.14 -12.96 -58.03
N PRO A 448 0.25 -13.32 -59.33
CA PRO A 448 0.28 -12.34 -60.41
C PRO A 448 -1.05 -11.58 -60.52
N ASN A 449 -0.96 -10.26 -60.68
CA ASN A 449 -2.13 -9.42 -60.93
C ASN A 449 -2.63 -9.62 -62.36
N ILE A 450 -3.88 -10.05 -62.49
CA ILE A 450 -4.56 -10.15 -63.77
C ILE A 450 -5.50 -8.96 -63.88
N ASN A 451 -5.25 -8.08 -64.85
CA ASN A 451 -6.15 -6.98 -65.16
C ASN A 451 -7.40 -7.53 -65.87
N PHE A 452 -8.44 -7.80 -65.10
CA PHE A 452 -9.73 -8.25 -65.62
C PHE A 452 -10.84 -7.33 -65.12
N ILE A 453 -11.67 -6.82 -66.04
CA ILE A 453 -12.80 -5.97 -65.70
C ILE A 453 -14.02 -6.86 -65.44
N PHE A 454 -14.43 -6.97 -64.18
CA PHE A 454 -15.69 -7.63 -63.84
C PHE A 454 -16.86 -6.71 -64.17
N SER A 455 -17.74 -7.14 -65.07
CA SER A 455 -19.02 -6.47 -65.32
C SER A 455 -19.99 -6.72 -64.15
N ASN A 456 -20.91 -5.79 -63.92
CA ASN A 456 -21.98 -5.88 -62.93
C ASN A 456 -21.51 -6.15 -61.48
N PHE A 457 -20.48 -5.43 -61.00
CA PHE A 457 -19.91 -5.57 -59.65
C PHE A 457 -20.96 -5.60 -58.52
N SER A 458 -22.04 -4.81 -58.64
CA SER A 458 -23.14 -4.75 -57.68
C SER A 458 -23.92 -6.06 -57.48
N GLN A 459 -23.72 -7.06 -58.34
CA GLN A 459 -24.38 -8.37 -58.26
C GLN A 459 -23.48 -9.49 -57.70
N TRP A 460 -22.21 -9.17 -57.35
CA TRP A 460 -21.26 -10.16 -56.85
C TRP A 460 -21.48 -10.45 -55.37
N ASN A 461 -22.46 -11.30 -55.06
CA ASN A 461 -22.66 -11.81 -53.70
C ASN A 461 -21.73 -13.01 -53.40
N PRO A 462 -21.63 -13.48 -52.14
CA PRO A 462 -20.78 -14.62 -51.78
C PRO A 462 -21.03 -15.87 -52.62
N SER A 463 -22.30 -16.18 -52.92
CA SER A 463 -22.68 -17.35 -53.72
C SER A 463 -22.16 -17.27 -55.16
N ARG A 464 -22.35 -16.12 -55.83
CA ARG A 464 -21.86 -15.88 -57.19
C ARG A 464 -20.34 -15.88 -57.25
N LEU A 465 -19.67 -15.32 -56.23
CA LEU A 465 -18.22 -15.37 -56.13
C LEU A 465 -17.72 -16.81 -55.99
N GLN A 466 -18.40 -17.64 -55.21
CA GLN A 466 -18.06 -19.04 -55.05
C GLN A 466 -18.27 -19.84 -56.34
N GLU A 467 -19.41 -19.64 -57.02
CA GLU A 467 -19.68 -20.25 -58.31
C GLU A 467 -18.60 -19.90 -59.35
N ALA A 468 -18.19 -18.63 -59.42
CA ALA A 468 -17.10 -18.21 -60.30
C ALA A 468 -15.76 -18.88 -59.95
N LYS A 469 -15.44 -19.05 -58.66
CA LYS A 469 -14.25 -19.80 -58.22
C LYS A 469 -14.31 -21.26 -58.64
N ASP A 470 -15.47 -21.90 -58.49
CA ASP A 470 -15.67 -23.30 -58.84
C ASP A 470 -15.52 -23.51 -60.35
N LEU A 471 -16.08 -22.62 -61.18
CA LEU A 471 -15.90 -22.62 -62.63
C LEU A 471 -14.43 -22.41 -63.03
N LEU A 472 -13.72 -21.48 -62.39
CA LEU A 472 -12.29 -21.26 -62.63
C LEU A 472 -11.45 -22.48 -62.24
N ASN A 473 -11.77 -23.15 -61.13
CA ASN A 473 -11.12 -24.39 -60.72
C ASN A 473 -11.39 -25.52 -61.71
N GLN A 474 -12.61 -25.64 -62.23
CA GLN A 474 -12.93 -26.60 -63.30
C GLN A 474 -12.12 -26.30 -64.56
N LEU A 475 -12.05 -25.05 -65.00
CA LEU A 475 -11.23 -24.64 -66.15
C LEU A 475 -9.74 -24.91 -65.93
N ALA A 476 -9.24 -24.71 -64.71
CA ALA A 476 -7.86 -24.99 -64.34
C ALA A 476 -7.50 -26.48 -64.50
N GLN A 477 -8.45 -27.41 -64.34
CA GLN A 477 -8.21 -28.84 -64.59
C GLN A 477 -7.87 -29.14 -66.06
N PHE A 478 -8.26 -28.26 -66.98
CA PHE A 478 -7.93 -28.33 -68.41
C PHE A 478 -6.61 -27.61 -68.76
N LEU A 479 -5.90 -26.98 -67.81
CA LEU A 479 -4.59 -26.34 -68.08
C LEU A 479 -3.57 -27.26 -68.77
N PRO A 480 -3.42 -28.55 -68.39
CA PRO A 480 -2.50 -29.46 -69.09
C PRO A 480 -2.86 -29.68 -70.56
N LEU A 481 -4.15 -29.55 -70.91
CA LEU A 481 -4.60 -29.60 -72.30
C LEU A 481 -4.11 -28.35 -73.06
N PHE A 482 -4.35 -27.16 -72.51
CA PHE A 482 -3.95 -25.89 -73.14
C PHE A 482 -2.44 -25.71 -73.23
N LYS A 483 -1.67 -26.33 -72.32
CA LYS A 483 -0.21 -26.39 -72.36
C LYS A 483 0.36 -27.48 -73.29
N GLY A 484 -0.49 -28.32 -73.88
CA GLY A 484 -0.06 -29.41 -74.77
C GLY A 484 0.53 -30.64 -74.05
N GLU A 485 0.41 -30.70 -72.73
CA GLU A 485 0.95 -31.77 -71.87
C GLU A 485 0.04 -33.03 -71.89
N LYS A 486 -1.23 -32.90 -72.31
CA LYS A 486 -2.14 -34.02 -72.58
C LYS A 486 -2.61 -33.99 -74.03
N LYS A 487 -2.43 -35.11 -74.75
CA LYS A 487 -3.01 -35.29 -76.10
C LYS A 487 -4.45 -35.78 -75.99
N THR A 488 -5.39 -35.03 -76.55
CA THR A 488 -6.77 -35.50 -76.76
C THR A 488 -6.83 -36.56 -77.85
N ILE A 489 -7.89 -37.37 -77.83
CA ILE A 489 -8.29 -38.26 -78.94
C ILE A 489 -8.36 -37.54 -80.30
N TRP A 490 -8.53 -36.22 -80.31
CA TRP A 490 -8.55 -35.35 -81.50
C TRP A 490 -7.18 -34.78 -81.90
N ALA A 491 -6.09 -35.06 -81.18
CA ALA A 491 -4.77 -34.52 -81.50
C ALA A 491 -4.16 -35.09 -82.80
N LYS A 492 -4.76 -36.16 -83.36
CA LYS A 492 -4.36 -36.78 -84.63
C LYS A 492 -5.17 -36.32 -85.84
N SER A 493 -6.21 -35.48 -85.67
CA SER A 493 -7.08 -35.06 -86.78
C SER A 493 -6.62 -33.79 -87.50
N TYR A 494 -5.52 -33.17 -87.08
CA TYR A 494 -4.92 -32.00 -87.75
C TYR A 494 -3.63 -32.34 -88.52
N SER A 495 -3.63 -33.47 -89.22
CA SER A 495 -2.64 -33.75 -90.28
C SER A 495 -3.39 -34.11 -91.55
N VAL A 496 -3.87 -33.09 -92.27
CA VAL A 496 -4.27 -33.20 -93.67
C VAL A 496 -3.64 -32.03 -94.41
N SER A 497 -2.49 -32.31 -95.02
CA SER A 497 -2.12 -31.82 -96.34
C SER A 497 -2.14 -33.02 -97.26
#